data_AF-A0A4Q6A6V6-F1
#
_entry.id   AF-A0A4Q6A6V6-F1
#
_cell.length_a   1.000
_cell.length_b   1.000
_cell.length_c   1.000
_cell.angle_alpha   90.00
_cell.angle_beta   90.00
_cell.angle_gamma   90.00
#
_symmetry.space_group_name_H-M   'P 1'
#
loop_
_entity.id
_entity.type
_entity.pdbx_description
1 polymer ?
#
loop_
_entity_poly.entity_id
_entity_poly.type
_entity_poly.pdbx_seq_one_letter_code
_entity_poly.pdbx_strand_id
1 'polypeptide(L)'
;LYDYIREFKRSYGLPEGVYLLNQMKQWHEFLKTGQTSHSGKFMRIARILMEFPTQQFILLGDDTQQDPYIYHKIAEGFPGRIVCVYLRHVGKVKKPEVEEKAREIEELGIRVCYFRKSEEAIEHSQKIGLIS
;
A
#
# COMPACT_ATOMS: atom_id res chain seq x y z
N LEU A 1 10.09 2.07 -18.65
CA LEU A 1 9.11 1.89 -17.55
C LEU A 1 8.55 3.22 -17.07
N TYR A 2 9.38 4.19 -16.65
CA TYR A 2 8.92 5.50 -16.21
C TYR A 2 8.07 6.24 -17.26
N ASP A 3 8.54 6.32 -18.51
CA ASP A 3 7.80 7.01 -19.59
C ASP A 3 6.45 6.33 -19.90
N TYR A 4 6.41 5.00 -19.87
CA TYR A 4 5.18 4.22 -20.03
C TYR A 4 4.15 4.55 -18.94
N ILE A 5 4.59 4.66 -17.67
CA ILE A 5 3.70 5.03 -16.57
C ILE A 5 3.16 6.45 -16.77
N ARG A 6 4.01 7.40 -17.21
CA ARG A 6 3.56 8.77 -17.51
C ARG A 6 2.53 8.82 -18.63
N GLU A 7 2.75 8.07 -19.70
CA GLU A 7 1.83 8.03 -20.84
C GLU A 7 0.50 7.36 -20.46
N PHE A 8 0.55 6.23 -19.75
CA PHE A 8 -0.64 5.58 -19.20
C PHE A 8 -1.46 6.55 -18.34
N LYS A 9 -0.79 7.27 -17.42
CA LYS A 9 -1.46 8.24 -16.54
C LYS A 9 -2.21 9.32 -17.34
N ARG A 10 -1.56 9.86 -18.38
CA ARG A 10 -2.14 10.89 -19.26
C ARG A 10 -3.35 10.35 -20.01
N SER A 11 -3.27 9.15 -20.56
CA SER A 11 -4.36 8.53 -21.33
C SER A 11 -5.59 8.22 -20.48
N TYR A 12 -5.41 7.90 -19.20
CA TYR A 12 -6.50 7.58 -18.27
C TYR A 12 -6.89 8.72 -17.32
N GLY A 13 -6.33 9.93 -17.49
CA GLY A 13 -6.69 11.10 -16.68
C GLY A 13 -6.37 10.96 -15.19
N LEU A 14 -5.39 10.12 -14.83
CA LEU A 14 -5.00 9.90 -13.43
C LEU A 14 -4.24 11.13 -12.88
N PRO A 15 -4.34 11.42 -11.57
CA PRO A 15 -3.73 12.62 -10.97
C PRO A 15 -2.19 12.57 -11.00
N GLU A 16 -1.54 13.74 -11.01
CA GLU A 16 -0.08 13.84 -10.88
C GLU A 16 0.42 13.22 -9.57
N GLY A 17 1.59 12.60 -9.60
CA GLY A 17 2.17 11.93 -8.43
C GLY A 17 3.66 11.65 -8.56
N VAL A 18 4.32 11.43 -7.42
CA VAL A 18 5.75 11.09 -7.34
C VAL A 18 5.93 9.57 -7.46
N TYR A 19 6.79 9.12 -8.37
CA TYR A 19 7.06 7.70 -8.60
C TYR A 19 8.42 7.28 -8.02
N LEU A 20 8.43 6.64 -6.85
CA LEU A 20 9.63 6.00 -6.29
C LEU A 20 9.81 4.59 -6.86
N LEU A 21 10.34 4.49 -8.08
CA LEU A 21 10.59 3.20 -8.74
C LEU A 21 11.87 2.53 -8.18
N ASN A 22 11.92 1.20 -8.24
CA ASN A 22 13.18 0.47 -8.08
C ASN A 22 14.00 0.60 -9.36
N GLN A 23 15.32 0.71 -9.22
CA GLN A 23 16.23 0.58 -10.37
C GLN A 23 16.10 -0.85 -10.92
N MET A 24 16.10 -0.98 -12.26
CA MET A 24 16.09 -2.29 -12.92
C MET A 24 17.37 -3.04 -12.52
N LYS A 25 17.22 -4.11 -11.74
CA LYS A 25 18.34 -4.94 -11.32
C LYS A 25 18.81 -5.81 -12.49
N GLN A 26 20.11 -6.04 -12.60
CA GLN A 26 20.65 -6.97 -13.59
C GLN A 26 20.36 -8.42 -13.16
N TRP A 27 20.19 -9.33 -14.12
CA TRP A 27 19.75 -10.73 -13.89
C TRP A 27 20.54 -11.48 -12.79
N HIS A 28 21.82 -11.15 -12.59
CA HIS A 28 22.68 -11.75 -11.57
C HIS A 28 22.47 -11.22 -10.14
N GLU A 29 21.84 -10.06 -9.97
CA GLU A 29 21.50 -9.53 -8.64
C GLU A 29 20.29 -10.23 -8.03
N PHE A 30 19.41 -10.81 -8.86
CA PHE A 30 18.24 -11.56 -8.41
C PHE A 30 18.60 -12.77 -7.55
N LEU A 31 19.74 -13.40 -7.80
CA LEU A 31 20.27 -14.54 -7.03
C LEU A 31 20.67 -14.16 -5.59
N LYS A 32 20.90 -12.87 -5.31
CA LYS A 32 21.36 -12.38 -3.98
C LYS A 32 20.25 -11.72 -3.15
N THR A 33 19.04 -11.55 -3.69
CA THR A 33 18.07 -10.56 -3.16
C THR A 33 16.83 -11.12 -2.45
N GLY A 34 16.79 -12.42 -2.12
CA GLY A 34 15.63 -13.04 -1.46
C GLY A 34 15.17 -12.35 -0.16
N GLN A 35 16.03 -11.59 0.52
CA GLN A 35 15.71 -10.91 1.79
C GLN A 35 15.63 -9.36 1.71
N THR A 36 15.99 -8.73 0.60
CA THR A 36 16.15 -7.26 0.53
C THR A 36 14.92 -6.48 0.03
N SER A 37 13.92 -7.15 -0.53
CA SER A 37 12.75 -6.47 -1.12
C SER A 37 11.81 -5.86 -0.06
N HIS A 38 11.50 -6.63 0.99
CA HIS A 38 10.52 -6.21 2.01
C HIS A 38 11.06 -5.12 2.94
N SER A 39 12.31 -5.25 3.37
CA SER A 39 12.99 -4.17 4.10
C SER A 39 13.05 -2.90 3.26
N GLY A 40 13.31 -3.01 1.96
CA GLY A 40 13.31 -1.87 1.04
C GLY A 40 11.99 -1.11 0.97
N LYS A 41 10.85 -1.81 0.85
CA LYS A 41 9.52 -1.15 0.79
C LYS A 41 9.14 -0.52 2.13
N PHE A 42 9.38 -1.21 3.25
CA PHE A 42 9.17 -0.63 4.58
C PHE A 42 9.98 0.66 4.76
N MET A 43 11.30 0.62 4.48
CA MET A 43 12.18 1.77 4.66
C MET A 43 11.78 2.97 3.78
N ARG A 44 11.28 2.72 2.56
CA ARG A 44 10.78 3.78 1.67
C ARG A 44 9.53 4.45 2.22
N ILE A 45 8.56 3.66 2.69
CA ILE A 45 7.34 4.19 3.30
C ILE A 45 7.70 4.97 4.57
N ALA A 46 8.45 4.36 5.49
CA ALA A 46 8.91 5.00 6.72
C ALA A 46 9.61 6.34 6.47
N ARG A 47 10.49 6.42 5.46
CA ARG A 47 11.16 7.67 5.07
C ARG A 47 10.17 8.77 4.67
N ILE A 48 9.13 8.45 3.90
CA ILE A 48 8.10 9.42 3.51
C ILE A 48 7.35 9.92 4.76
N LEU A 49 6.95 9.03 5.67
CA LEU A 49 6.25 9.42 6.89
C LEU A 49 7.09 10.32 7.81
N MET A 50 8.40 10.08 7.86
CA MET A 50 9.35 10.90 8.62
C MET A 50 9.59 12.27 7.98
N GLU A 51 9.64 12.34 6.63
CA GLU A 51 9.85 13.59 5.89
C GLU A 51 8.65 14.56 6.02
N PHE A 52 7.44 14.01 6.13
CA PHE A 52 6.20 14.79 6.25
C PHE A 52 5.53 14.57 7.61
N PRO A 53 6.08 15.06 8.73
CA PRO A 53 5.69 14.65 10.07
C PRO A 53 4.25 15.02 10.47
N THR A 54 3.64 16.00 9.80
CA THR A 54 2.29 16.50 10.10
C THR A 54 1.20 15.87 9.22
N GLN A 55 1.56 15.23 8.11
CA GLN A 55 0.60 14.68 7.17
C GLN A 55 0.11 13.31 7.62
N GLN A 56 -1.17 13.06 7.35
CA GLN A 56 -1.80 11.76 7.45
C GLN A 56 -1.79 11.06 6.10
N PHE A 57 -1.70 9.73 6.12
CA PHE A 57 -1.53 8.92 4.94
C PHE A 57 -2.58 7.80 4.85
N ILE A 58 -2.90 7.44 3.61
CA ILE A 58 -3.64 6.23 3.27
C ILE A 58 -2.65 5.27 2.62
N LEU A 59 -2.64 4.02 3.05
CA LEU A 59 -1.85 2.97 2.41
C LEU A 59 -2.74 2.17 1.46
N LEU A 60 -2.31 1.98 0.22
CA LEU A 60 -3.05 1.25 -0.81
C LEU A 60 -2.14 0.21 -1.46
N GLY A 61 -2.51 -1.06 -1.36
CA GLY A 61 -1.75 -2.19 -1.87
C GLY A 61 -2.62 -3.40 -2.19
N ASP A 62 -2.03 -4.59 -2.29
CA ASP A 62 -2.72 -5.82 -2.67
C ASP A 62 -2.23 -7.06 -1.90
N ASP A 63 -3.00 -8.14 -1.97
CA ASP A 63 -2.72 -9.40 -1.27
C ASP A 63 -1.80 -10.37 -2.02
N THR A 64 -1.26 -9.99 -3.18
CA THR A 64 -0.30 -10.82 -3.93
C THR A 64 1.13 -10.64 -3.43
N GLN A 65 1.40 -9.52 -2.74
CA GLN A 65 2.70 -9.17 -2.18
C GLN A 65 2.66 -9.16 -0.64
N GLN A 66 3.74 -8.70 -0.01
CA GLN A 66 3.85 -8.59 1.45
C GLN A 66 3.22 -7.32 2.01
N ASP A 67 2.32 -6.68 1.26
CA ASP A 67 1.74 -5.39 1.63
C ASP A 67 0.98 -5.44 2.95
N PRO A 68 0.14 -6.45 3.24
CA PRO A 68 -0.54 -6.56 4.54
C PRO A 68 0.43 -6.54 5.72
N TYR A 69 1.53 -7.29 5.62
CA TYR A 69 2.56 -7.37 6.67
C TYR A 69 3.36 -6.08 6.81
N ILE A 70 3.71 -5.44 5.69
CA ILE A 70 4.46 -4.18 5.70
C ILE A 70 3.59 -3.06 6.26
N TYR A 71 2.31 -3.01 5.88
CA TYR A 71 1.37 -1.99 6.35
C TYR A 71 1.04 -2.16 7.82
N HIS A 72 0.92 -3.39 8.33
CA HIS A 72 0.80 -3.64 9.77
C HIS A 72 2.00 -3.05 10.53
N LYS A 73 3.24 -3.36 10.10
CA LYS A 73 4.44 -2.82 10.75
C LYS A 73 4.54 -1.29 10.68
N ILE A 74 4.09 -0.69 9.58
CA ILE A 74 4.02 0.78 9.45
C ILE A 74 2.96 1.35 10.39
N ALA A 75 1.80 0.72 10.49
CA ALA A 75 0.73 1.14 11.38
C ALA A 75 1.16 1.11 12.85
N GLU A 76 1.83 0.02 13.29
CA GLU A 76 2.40 -0.09 14.64
C GLU A 76 3.49 0.97 14.91
N GLY A 77 4.40 1.18 13.95
CA GLY A 77 5.55 2.08 14.12
C GLY A 77 5.21 3.56 14.03
N PHE A 78 4.06 3.92 13.45
CA PHE A 78 3.66 5.30 13.18
C PHE A 78 2.20 5.57 13.61
N PRO A 79 1.88 5.46 14.92
CA PRO A 79 0.52 5.62 15.42
C PRO A 79 -0.05 7.01 15.08
N GLY A 80 -1.32 7.04 14.68
CA GLY A 80 -2.02 8.28 14.28
C GLY A 80 -1.62 8.86 12.91
N ARG A 81 -0.63 8.27 12.23
CA ARG A 81 -0.15 8.74 10.91
C ARG A 81 -0.90 8.09 9.76
N ILE A 82 -1.43 6.89 9.94
CA ILE A 82 -2.20 6.17 8.93
C ILE A 82 -3.68 6.28 9.28
N VAL A 83 -4.49 6.80 8.36
CA VAL A 83 -5.95 6.95 8.59
C VAL A 83 -6.76 5.81 8.00
N CYS A 84 -6.24 5.17 6.95
CA CYS A 84 -6.89 4.06 6.28
C CYS A 84 -5.87 3.16 5.57
N VAL A 85 -6.16 1.86 5.52
CA VAL A 85 -5.43 0.87 4.71
C VAL A 85 -6.39 0.17 3.75
N TYR A 86 -6.06 0.20 2.47
CA TYR A 86 -6.76 -0.50 1.41
C TYR A 86 -5.90 -1.65 0.90
N LEU A 87 -6.44 -2.87 0.96
CA LEU A 87 -5.80 -4.09 0.45
C LEU A 87 -6.69 -4.69 -0.63
N ARG A 88 -6.19 -4.78 -1.85
CA ARG A 88 -6.91 -5.42 -2.94
C ARG A 88 -6.74 -6.94 -2.87
N HIS A 89 -7.86 -7.65 -2.83
CA HIS A 89 -7.97 -9.08 -3.02
C HIS A 89 -7.92 -9.40 -4.52
N VAL A 90 -6.79 -9.94 -5.00
CA VAL A 90 -6.60 -10.30 -6.41
C VAL A 90 -7.03 -11.74 -6.69
N GLY A 91 -6.91 -12.62 -5.70
CA GLY A 91 -7.23 -14.04 -5.80
C GLY A 91 -8.72 -14.36 -5.97
N LYS A 92 -9.00 -15.67 -6.08
CA LYS A 92 -10.39 -16.18 -6.03
C LYS A 92 -10.91 -16.32 -4.61
N VAL A 93 -10.02 -16.71 -3.70
CA VAL A 93 -10.30 -17.06 -2.30
C VAL A 93 -9.52 -16.10 -1.43
N LYS A 94 -10.19 -15.55 -0.41
CA LYS A 94 -9.54 -14.69 0.57
C LYS A 94 -8.46 -15.46 1.32
N LYS A 95 -7.41 -14.73 1.67
CA LYS A 95 -6.26 -15.25 2.40
C LYS A 95 -6.46 -15.03 3.90
N PRO A 96 -6.61 -16.08 4.72
CA PRO A 96 -6.83 -15.94 6.17
C PRO A 96 -5.76 -15.09 6.85
N GLU A 97 -4.51 -15.21 6.40
CA GLU A 97 -3.37 -14.42 6.90
C GLU A 97 -3.51 -12.92 6.61
N VAL A 98 -4.15 -12.55 5.49
CA VAL A 98 -4.41 -11.14 5.15
C VAL A 98 -5.59 -10.60 5.94
N GLU A 99 -6.62 -11.43 6.16
CA GLU A 99 -7.74 -11.09 7.04
C GLU A 99 -7.29 -10.89 8.49
N GLU A 100 -6.37 -11.73 8.97
CA GLU A 100 -5.76 -11.57 10.28
C GLU A 100 -4.98 -10.24 10.39
N LYS A 101 -4.09 -9.94 9.43
CA LYS A 101 -3.36 -8.67 9.44
C LYS A 101 -4.28 -7.45 9.29
N ALA A 102 -5.36 -7.56 8.52
CA ALA A 102 -6.36 -6.50 8.44
C ALA A 102 -7.00 -6.24 9.81
N ARG A 103 -7.40 -7.29 10.55
CA ARG A 103 -7.96 -7.15 11.90
C ARG A 103 -6.97 -6.53 12.88
N GLU A 104 -5.72 -6.98 12.88
CA GLU A 104 -4.70 -6.39 13.76
C GLU A 104 -4.50 -4.89 13.47
N ILE A 105 -4.53 -4.47 12.20
CA ILE A 105 -4.48 -3.04 11.84
C ILE A 105 -5.74 -2.31 12.34
N GLU A 106 -6.92 -2.93 12.25
CA GLU A 106 -8.17 -2.34 12.77
C GLU A 106 -8.13 -2.16 14.30
N GLU A 107 -7.52 -3.09 15.03
CA GLU A 107 -7.32 -3.00 16.48
C GLU A 107 -6.44 -1.81 16.90
N LEU A 108 -5.60 -1.30 15.99
CA LEU A 108 -4.84 -0.06 16.17
C LEU A 108 -5.69 1.22 15.96
N GLY A 109 -7.00 1.07 15.69
CA GLY A 109 -7.93 2.17 15.45
C GLY A 109 -7.89 2.72 14.02
N ILE A 110 -7.28 1.99 13.08
CA ILE A 110 -7.12 2.38 11.68
C ILE A 110 -8.22 1.72 10.85
N ARG A 111 -8.84 2.45 9.92
CA ARG A 111 -9.87 1.88 9.04
C ARG A 111 -9.22 0.97 8.01
N VAL A 112 -9.78 -0.22 7.77
CA VAL A 112 -9.24 -1.16 6.78
C VAL A 112 -10.33 -1.63 5.83
N CYS A 113 -9.96 -1.77 4.55
CA CYS A 113 -10.82 -2.33 3.54
C CYS A 113 -10.05 -3.37 2.72
N TYR A 114 -10.35 -4.65 2.96
CA TYR A 114 -9.85 -5.77 2.15
C TYR A 114 -10.90 -6.13 1.09
N PHE A 115 -10.73 -5.61 -0.13
CA PHE A 115 -11.77 -5.53 -1.14
C PHE A 115 -11.38 -6.25 -2.44
N ARG A 116 -12.36 -6.75 -3.19
CA ARG A 116 -12.08 -7.37 -4.50
C ARG A 116 -12.45 -6.43 -5.66
N LYS A 117 -13.62 -5.81 -5.57
CA LYS A 117 -14.17 -4.90 -6.58
C LYS A 117 -13.95 -3.45 -6.15
N SER A 118 -13.63 -2.59 -7.12
CA SER A 118 -13.32 -1.18 -6.84
C SER A 118 -14.48 -0.44 -6.17
N GLU A 119 -15.72 -0.85 -6.45
CA GLU A 119 -16.94 -0.31 -5.84
C GLU A 119 -16.93 -0.45 -4.32
N GLU A 120 -16.45 -1.57 -3.79
CA GLU A 120 -16.35 -1.80 -2.33
C GLU A 120 -15.40 -0.78 -1.66
N ALA A 121 -14.28 -0.46 -2.32
CA ALA A 121 -13.32 0.53 -1.81
C ALA A 121 -13.86 1.97 -1.91
N ILE A 122 -14.64 2.27 -2.94
CA ILE A 122 -15.32 3.56 -3.12
C ILE A 122 -16.38 3.75 -2.04
N GLU A 123 -17.28 2.77 -1.88
CA GLU A 123 -18.33 2.78 -0.85
C GLU A 123 -17.72 2.91 0.56
N HIS A 124 -16.64 2.16 0.82
CA HIS A 124 -15.91 2.29 2.07
C HIS A 124 -15.37 3.71 2.25
N SER A 125 -14.69 4.26 1.24
CA SER A 125 -14.13 5.63 1.27
C SER A 125 -15.19 6.70 1.56
N GLN A 126 -16.38 6.57 0.96
CA GLN A 126 -17.51 7.47 1.22
C GLN A 126 -18.01 7.33 2.67
N LYS A 127 -18.22 6.09 3.13
CA LYS A 127 -18.69 5.79 4.50
C LYS A 127 -17.77 6.37 5.57
N ILE A 128 -16.46 6.39 5.33
CA ILE A 128 -15.48 6.94 6.27
C ILE A 128 -15.14 8.41 6.02
N GLY A 129 -15.79 9.07 5.04
CA GLY A 129 -15.65 10.50 4.76
C GLY A 129 -14.35 10.91 4.06
N LEU A 130 -13.67 9.99 3.36
CA LEU A 130 -12.48 10.31 2.58
C LEU A 130 -12.80 10.97 1.23
N ILE A 131 -13.96 10.63 0.67
CA ILE A 131 -14.47 11.17 -0.60
C ILE A 131 -15.98 11.44 -0.46
N SER A 132 -16.52 12.32 -1.30
CA SER A 132 -17.95 12.64 -1.42
C SER A 132 -18.59 11.85 -2.54
#